data_AF-A0A6G0YF98-F1
#
_entry.id   AF-A0A6G0YF98-F1
#
_cell.length_a   1.000
_cell.length_b   1.000
_cell.length_c   1.000
_cell.angle_alpha   90.00
_cell.angle_beta   90.00
_cell.angle_gamma   90.00
#
_symmetry.space_group_name_H-M   'P 1'
#
loop_
_entity.id
_entity.type
_entity.pdbx_description
1 polymer ?
#
loop_
_entity_poly.entity_id
_entity_poly.type
_entity_poly.pdbx_seq_one_letter_code
_entity_poly.pdbx_strand_id
1 'polypeptide(L)'
;MGGGGTATLALVLVTTVAAVAVVAGGARPEVLGYTDTVWLDRQGPLKGLVTTVGDGGGADQRLDRVEMYLGVPYAASQERFMPPGESPTWCPKAGDGSFDRTHCRPLRAEYLKPVCPQRPPDLLVANNKRLSTVRQNYLRRLTPYLGNQSEDCLYLNIYAPHGKSSTVRPRSGCR
;
A
#
# COMPACT_ATOMS: atom_id res chain seq x y z
N MET A 1 14.26 -15.54 79.00
CA MET A 1 15.07 -15.05 77.84
C MET A 1 14.92 -16.07 76.72
N GLY A 2 14.56 -15.60 75.52
CA GLY A 2 14.25 -16.40 74.33
C GLY A 2 12.74 -16.41 74.06
N GLY A 3 12.17 -15.75 73.05
CA GLY A 3 12.71 -15.10 71.87
C GLY A 3 12.31 -15.89 70.61
N GLY A 4 11.48 -15.29 69.75
CA GLY A 4 11.10 -15.81 68.42
C GLY A 4 9.63 -16.20 68.35
N GLY A 5 8.79 -15.71 67.44
CA GLY A 5 8.98 -14.89 66.26
C GLY A 5 7.70 -15.08 65.44
N THR A 6 6.85 -14.05 65.34
CA THR A 6 5.61 -14.11 64.57
C THR A 6 5.95 -14.05 63.08
N ALA A 7 5.76 -15.15 62.37
CA ALA A 7 5.92 -15.21 60.92
C ALA A 7 4.76 -14.48 60.23
N THR A 8 5.01 -13.27 59.76
CA THR A 8 4.11 -12.54 58.85
C THR A 8 4.23 -13.13 57.44
N LEU A 9 3.21 -13.86 57.02
CA LEU A 9 3.04 -14.31 55.63
C LEU A 9 2.69 -13.10 54.75
N ALA A 10 3.69 -12.55 54.06
CA ALA A 10 3.48 -11.57 53.00
C ALA A 10 3.06 -12.30 51.72
N LEU A 11 1.77 -12.22 51.37
CA LEU A 11 1.22 -12.73 50.12
C LEU A 11 1.55 -11.72 49.00
N VAL A 12 2.64 -11.93 48.27
CA VAL A 12 2.98 -11.14 47.08
C VAL A 12 2.14 -11.65 45.91
N LEU A 13 1.04 -10.98 45.63
CA LEU A 13 0.24 -11.17 44.41
C LEU A 13 1.03 -10.66 43.20
N VAL A 14 1.72 -11.57 42.52
CA VAL A 14 2.35 -11.29 41.21
C VAL A 14 1.23 -11.22 40.17
N THR A 15 0.76 -10.01 39.86
CA THR A 15 -0.17 -9.77 38.75
C THR A 15 0.62 -9.68 37.45
N THR A 16 0.80 -10.82 36.77
CA THR A 16 1.27 -10.82 35.39
C THR A 16 0.16 -10.30 34.47
N VAL A 17 0.21 -9.02 34.14
CA VAL A 17 -0.57 -8.47 33.03
C VAL A 17 0.04 -8.98 31.74
N ALA A 18 -0.50 -10.08 31.21
CA ALA A 18 -0.22 -10.51 29.85
C ALA A 18 -0.83 -9.47 28.90
N ALA A 19 0.01 -8.55 28.40
CA ALA A 19 -0.37 -7.64 27.34
C ALA A 19 -0.63 -8.46 26.06
N VAL A 20 -1.89 -8.81 25.83
CA VAL A 20 -2.33 -9.35 24.54
C VAL A 20 -2.30 -8.18 23.55
N ALA A 21 -1.19 -8.07 22.83
CA ALA A 21 -1.09 -7.18 21.68
C ALA A 21 -2.07 -7.69 20.61
N VAL A 22 -3.24 -7.05 20.53
CA VAL A 22 -4.16 -7.23 19.41
C VAL A 22 -3.48 -6.58 18.20
N VAL A 23 -2.75 -7.39 17.43
CA VAL A 23 -2.25 -6.97 16.12
C VAL A 23 -3.48 -6.82 15.24
N ALA A 24 -3.89 -5.58 15.00
CA ALA A 24 -4.85 -5.24 13.97
C ALA A 24 -4.25 -5.63 12.61
N GLY A 25 -4.42 -6.89 12.22
CA GLY A 25 -4.11 -7.39 10.91
C GLY A 25 -5.04 -6.70 9.91
N GLY A 26 -4.60 -5.59 9.33
CA GLY A 26 -5.15 -5.12 8.07
C GLY A 26 -5.01 -6.28 7.08
N ALA A 27 -6.13 -6.70 6.48
CA ALA A 27 -6.15 -7.76 5.49
C ALA A 27 -5.16 -7.43 4.38
N ARG A 28 -3.98 -8.06 4.43
CA ARG A 28 -3.07 -8.09 3.30
C ARG A 28 -3.74 -9.03 2.29
N PRO A 29 -3.97 -8.59 1.04
CA PRO A 29 -4.35 -9.55 0.01
C PRO A 29 -3.26 -10.62 -0.02
N GLU A 30 -3.66 -11.89 -0.14
CA GLU A 30 -2.69 -12.99 -0.24
C GLU A 30 -1.81 -12.72 -1.48
N VAL A 31 -0.54 -12.41 -1.23
CA VAL A 31 0.42 -12.14 -2.29
C VAL A 31 0.86 -13.49 -2.84
N LEU A 32 0.34 -13.85 -4.01
CA LEU A 32 0.66 -15.12 -4.67
C LEU A 32 2.07 -15.11 -5.27
N GLY A 33 2.61 -13.93 -5.55
CA GLY A 33 3.96 -13.77 -6.06
C GLY A 33 4.24 -12.36 -6.58
N TYR A 34 5.31 -12.26 -7.36
CA TYR A 34 5.68 -11.03 -8.06
C TYR A 34 5.38 -11.14 -9.55
N THR A 35 5.14 -10.01 -10.20
CA THR A 35 5.00 -9.95 -11.66
C THR A 35 6.36 -10.09 -12.35
N ASP A 36 6.32 -10.39 -13.65
CA ASP A 36 7.46 -10.19 -14.52
C ASP A 36 7.86 -8.72 -14.55
N THR A 37 9.16 -8.46 -14.76
CA THR A 37 9.67 -7.09 -14.83
C THR A 37 9.14 -6.42 -16.11
N VAL A 38 8.31 -5.39 -15.93
CA VAL A 38 7.80 -4.56 -17.02
C VAL A 38 8.75 -3.40 -17.26
N TRP A 39 9.10 -3.12 -18.53
CA TRP A 39 9.98 -2.00 -18.87
C TRP A 39 9.17 -0.80 -19.34
N LEU A 40 9.36 0.33 -18.66
CA LEU A 40 8.84 1.62 -19.12
C LEU A 40 9.96 2.37 -19.86
N ASP A 41 9.67 2.82 -21.08
CA ASP A 41 10.67 3.41 -21.99
C ASP A 41 11.34 4.68 -21.45
N ARG A 42 10.64 5.42 -20.57
CA ARG A 42 11.12 6.69 -20.00
C ARG A 42 11.66 6.54 -18.57
N GLN A 43 11.03 5.71 -17.74
CA GLN A 43 11.32 5.67 -16.30
C GLN A 43 12.19 4.48 -15.85
N GLY A 44 12.07 3.32 -16.52
CA GLY A 44 12.84 2.13 -16.16
C GLY A 44 12.01 0.88 -15.82
N PRO A 45 12.66 -0.15 -15.28
CA PRO A 45 12.03 -1.44 -14.98
C PRO A 45 11.12 -1.35 -13.75
N LEU A 46 9.95 -1.98 -13.80
CA LEU A 46 8.91 -1.96 -12.78
C LEU A 46 8.53 -3.39 -12.38
N LYS A 47 8.36 -3.63 -11.08
CA LYS A 47 7.96 -4.93 -10.54
C LYS A 47 6.80 -4.77 -9.56
N GLY A 48 5.76 -5.55 -9.76
CA GLY A 48 4.52 -5.53 -8.98
C GLY A 48 4.25 -6.86 -8.28
N LEU A 49 3.04 -7.00 -7.76
CA LEU A 49 2.54 -8.17 -7.05
C LEU A 49 1.47 -8.89 -7.89
N VAL A 50 1.33 -10.20 -7.69
CA VAL A 50 0.20 -10.97 -8.23
C VAL A 50 -0.67 -11.42 -7.07
N THR A 51 -1.98 -11.23 -7.18
CA THR A 51 -2.96 -11.66 -6.16
C THR A 51 -4.25 -12.17 -6.80
N THR A 52 -5.10 -12.81 -6.00
CA THR A 52 -6.47 -13.20 -6.34
C THR A 52 -7.46 -12.16 -5.84
N VAL A 53 -8.58 -12.03 -6.55
CA VAL A 53 -9.71 -11.21 -6.10
C VAL A 53 -10.81 -12.16 -5.64
N GLY A 54 -11.35 -11.96 -4.43
CA GLY A 54 -12.61 -12.61 -4.04
C GLY A 54 -12.53 -13.85 -3.15
N ASP A 55 -11.41 -14.12 -2.46
CA ASP A 55 -11.26 -15.31 -1.58
C ASP A 55 -12.18 -15.34 -0.32
N GLY A 56 -13.16 -14.44 -0.23
CA GLY A 56 -14.18 -14.39 0.81
C GLY A 56 -15.57 -14.93 0.41
N GLY A 57 -15.76 -15.32 -0.85
CA GLY A 57 -16.97 -16.01 -1.34
C GLY A 57 -16.61 -17.43 -1.78
N GLY A 58 -17.46 -18.42 -1.53
CA GLY A 58 -17.18 -19.83 -1.76
C GLY A 58 -16.66 -20.18 -3.17
N ALA A 59 -16.24 -21.44 -3.36
CA ALA A 59 -15.51 -21.97 -4.52
C ALA A 59 -16.01 -21.60 -5.94
N ASP A 60 -17.25 -21.11 -6.06
CA ASP A 60 -17.92 -20.70 -7.31
C ASP A 60 -17.65 -19.23 -7.73
N GLN A 61 -16.87 -18.46 -6.96
CA GLN A 61 -16.56 -17.04 -7.21
C GLN A 61 -15.05 -16.74 -7.34
N ARG A 62 -14.26 -17.73 -7.76
CA ARG A 62 -12.82 -17.54 -7.96
C ARG A 62 -12.57 -16.67 -9.20
N LEU A 63 -12.34 -15.38 -8.99
CA LEU A 63 -11.96 -14.45 -10.06
C LEU A 63 -10.52 -14.73 -10.52
N ASP A 64 -10.22 -14.32 -11.76
CA ASP A 64 -8.88 -14.41 -12.32
C ASP A 64 -7.85 -13.67 -11.44
N ARG A 65 -6.59 -14.11 -11.53
CA ARG A 65 -5.47 -13.42 -10.88
C ARG A 65 -5.34 -12.00 -11.45
N VAL A 66 -4.87 -11.08 -10.61
CA VAL A 66 -4.64 -9.67 -10.93
C VAL A 66 -3.22 -9.29 -10.57
N GLU A 67 -2.58 -8.58 -11.49
CA GLU A 67 -1.29 -7.91 -11.30
C GLU A 67 -1.53 -6.54 -10.70
N MET A 68 -0.86 -6.24 -9.61
CA MET A 68 -0.95 -5.00 -8.86
C MET A 68 0.38 -4.27 -8.90
N TYR A 69 0.37 -3.02 -9.33
CA TYR A 69 1.50 -2.10 -9.22
C TYR A 69 1.06 -0.93 -8.37
N LEU A 70 1.50 -0.91 -7.12
CA LEU A 70 1.09 0.05 -6.12
C LEU A 70 2.15 1.14 -5.95
N GLY A 71 1.73 2.40 -5.95
CA GLY A 71 2.63 3.51 -5.65
C GLY A 71 3.62 3.87 -6.76
N VAL A 72 3.20 3.76 -8.02
CA VAL A 72 4.04 4.13 -9.18
C VAL A 72 4.06 5.66 -9.32
N PRO A 73 5.23 6.33 -9.28
CA PRO A 73 5.29 7.78 -9.42
C PRO A 73 4.97 8.18 -10.86
N TYR A 74 3.99 9.06 -11.05
CA TYR A 74 3.58 9.50 -12.38
C TYR A 74 3.94 10.96 -12.67
N ALA A 75 4.31 11.72 -11.66
CA ALA A 75 4.74 13.11 -11.77
C ALA A 75 5.70 13.44 -10.63
N ALA A 76 6.58 14.42 -10.85
CA ALA A 76 7.40 14.99 -9.79
C ALA A 76 6.60 16.04 -9.03
N SER A 77 6.70 16.00 -7.69
CA SER A 77 6.25 17.09 -6.83
C SER A 77 7.14 18.31 -7.10
N GLN A 78 6.59 19.33 -7.78
CA GLN A 78 7.23 20.63 -7.94
C GLN A 78 6.79 21.58 -6.81
N GLU A 79 7.26 22.82 -6.86
CA GLU A 79 6.81 23.89 -5.97
C GLU A 79 5.28 23.99 -5.93
N ARG A 80 4.76 24.36 -4.76
CA ARG A 80 3.33 24.44 -4.54
C ARG A 80 2.69 25.40 -5.56
N PHE A 81 1.52 24.99 -6.07
CA PHE A 81 0.72 25.74 -7.04
C PHE A 81 1.34 25.87 -8.44
N MET A 82 2.39 25.11 -8.74
CA MET A 82 2.86 24.90 -10.10
C MET A 82 2.19 23.67 -10.72
N PRO A 83 2.11 23.61 -12.05
CA PRO A 83 1.79 22.37 -12.74
C PRO A 83 2.74 21.24 -12.30
N PRO A 84 2.28 19.98 -12.27
CA PRO A 84 3.13 18.86 -11.92
C PRO A 84 4.30 18.74 -12.90
N GLY A 85 5.47 18.35 -12.38
CA GLY A 85 6.66 18.09 -13.18
C GLY A 85 6.60 16.73 -13.88
N GLU A 86 7.60 16.47 -14.74
CA GLU A 86 7.76 15.17 -15.38
C GLU A 86 7.93 14.04 -14.35
N SER A 87 7.48 12.84 -14.70
CA SER A 87 7.64 11.66 -13.85
C SER A 87 9.12 11.40 -13.55
N PRO A 88 9.53 11.14 -12.30
CA PRO A 88 10.90 10.80 -11.99
C PRO A 88 11.31 9.48 -12.67
N THR A 89 12.56 9.43 -13.15
CA THR A 89 13.17 8.18 -13.59
C THR A 89 13.88 7.50 -12.42
N TRP A 90 13.73 6.18 -12.29
CA TRP A 90 14.47 5.34 -11.33
C TRP A 90 15.54 4.49 -12.02
N CYS A 91 15.73 4.71 -13.31
CA CYS A 91 16.74 4.05 -14.13
C CYS A 91 17.50 5.14 -14.90
N PRO A 92 18.72 5.48 -14.45
CA PRO A 92 19.49 6.56 -15.07
C PRO A 92 19.79 6.23 -16.53
N LYS A 93 19.91 7.28 -17.34
CA LYS A 93 20.34 7.15 -18.74
C LYS A 93 21.87 7.22 -18.81
N ALA A 94 22.46 6.36 -19.63
CA ALA A 94 23.86 6.44 -20.00
C ALA A 94 24.11 7.63 -20.94
N GLY A 95 25.38 7.94 -21.22
CA GLY A 95 25.77 9.07 -22.07
C GLY A 95 25.25 8.98 -23.52
N ASP A 96 24.87 7.79 -23.97
CA ASP A 96 24.28 7.52 -25.30
C ASP A 96 22.74 7.62 -25.31
N GLY A 97 22.12 8.00 -24.18
CA GLY A 97 20.67 8.08 -24.03
C GLY A 97 19.97 6.72 -23.83
N SER A 98 20.72 5.62 -23.80
CA SER A 98 20.20 4.31 -23.41
C SER A 98 20.07 4.21 -21.88
N PHE A 99 19.37 3.20 -21.37
CA PHE A 99 19.31 2.97 -19.92
C PHE A 99 20.64 2.38 -19.40
N ASP A 100 21.21 2.98 -18.37
CA ASP A 100 22.37 2.42 -17.68
C ASP A 100 21.98 1.21 -16.83
N ARG A 101 22.02 0.03 -17.45
CA ARG A 101 21.64 -1.24 -16.82
C ARG A 101 22.44 -1.58 -15.57
N THR A 102 23.63 -1.00 -15.38
CA THR A 102 24.45 -1.28 -14.19
C THR A 102 23.82 -0.69 -12.92
N HIS A 103 23.26 0.51 -13.05
CA HIS A 103 22.62 1.26 -11.96
C HIS A 103 21.09 1.18 -11.97
N CYS A 104 20.49 0.59 -13.01
CA CYS A 104 19.05 0.36 -13.01
C CYS A 104 18.65 -0.79 -12.08
N ARG A 105 17.69 -0.52 -11.20
CA ARG A 105 17.02 -1.52 -10.36
C ARG A 105 15.52 -1.42 -10.57
N PRO A 106 14.80 -2.56 -10.61
CA PRO A 106 13.34 -2.53 -10.72
C PRO A 106 12.71 -1.76 -9.56
N LEU A 107 11.87 -0.77 -9.87
CA LEU A 107 11.04 -0.13 -8.85
C LEU A 107 10.04 -1.15 -8.32
N ARG A 108 10.07 -1.36 -7.00
CA ARG A 108 9.16 -2.29 -6.30
C ARG A 108 7.85 -1.57 -5.97
N ALA A 109 6.84 -1.78 -6.80
CA ALA A 109 5.51 -1.16 -6.69
C ALA A 109 4.56 -2.05 -5.86
N GLU A 110 4.86 -2.17 -4.57
CA GLU A 110 4.26 -3.18 -3.68
C GLU A 110 3.39 -2.59 -2.57
N TYR A 111 3.50 -1.28 -2.35
CA TYR A 111 2.85 -0.60 -1.24
C TYR A 111 2.17 0.67 -1.71
N LEU A 112 1.02 0.97 -1.10
CA LEU A 112 0.38 2.26 -1.25
C LEU A 112 1.30 3.36 -0.71
N LYS A 113 1.43 4.43 -1.48
CA LYS A 113 2.20 5.63 -1.10
C LYS A 113 1.33 6.57 -0.26
N PRO A 114 1.94 7.55 0.43
CA PRO A 114 1.16 8.53 1.19
C PRO A 114 0.08 9.18 0.33
N VAL A 115 -1.09 9.43 0.92
CA VAL A 115 -2.15 10.19 0.26
C VAL A 115 -1.83 11.68 0.33
N CYS A 116 -2.46 12.47 -0.54
CA CYS A 116 -2.28 13.92 -0.51
C CYS A 116 -2.86 14.53 0.78
N PRO A 117 -2.33 15.68 1.24
CA PRO A 117 -2.79 16.32 2.46
C PRO A 117 -4.26 16.72 2.35
N GLN A 118 -5.06 16.22 3.28
CA GLN A 118 -6.49 16.43 3.33
C GLN A 118 -6.97 16.44 4.77
N ARG A 119 -8.08 17.11 5.04
CA ARG A 119 -8.74 17.06 6.35
C ARG A 119 -9.78 15.93 6.33
N PRO A 120 -9.49 14.74 6.91
CA PRO A 120 -10.51 13.70 7.00
C PRO A 120 -11.68 14.20 7.86
N PRO A 121 -12.92 13.78 7.55
CA PRO A 121 -14.07 14.18 8.35
C PRO A 121 -13.92 13.67 9.78
N ASP A 122 -14.18 14.55 10.76
CA ASP A 122 -14.13 14.17 12.16
C ASP A 122 -15.26 13.16 12.46
N LEU A 123 -14.86 11.93 12.79
CA LEU A 123 -15.77 10.82 13.07
C LEU A 123 -16.55 11.02 14.39
N LEU A 124 -16.07 11.86 15.29
CA LEU A 124 -16.77 12.23 16.53
C LEU A 124 -17.86 13.26 16.24
N VAL A 125 -17.59 14.24 15.36
CA VAL A 125 -18.59 15.18 14.86
C VAL A 125 -19.56 14.50 13.88
N ALA A 126 -19.13 13.45 13.18
CA ALA A 126 -19.97 12.63 12.31
C ALA A 126 -21.08 11.87 13.05
N ASN A 127 -20.91 11.61 14.36
CA ASN A 127 -21.95 11.04 15.21
C ASN A 127 -23.08 12.04 15.51
N ASN A 128 -22.89 13.35 15.27
CA ASN A 128 -23.94 14.36 15.39
C ASN A 128 -24.84 14.37 14.15
N LYS A 129 -25.86 13.50 14.11
CA LYS A 129 -27.10 13.53 13.28
C LYS A 129 -27.01 13.83 11.76
N ARG A 130 -25.83 14.12 11.19
CA ARG A 130 -25.64 14.60 9.80
C ARG A 130 -25.23 13.48 8.83
N LEU A 131 -24.79 12.32 9.32
CA LEU A 131 -24.33 11.22 8.47
C LEU A 131 -25.10 9.93 8.80
N SER A 132 -25.58 9.23 7.77
CA SER A 132 -26.22 7.93 7.92
C SER A 132 -25.24 6.89 8.47
N THR A 133 -25.75 5.88 9.17
CA THR A 133 -24.93 4.80 9.77
C THR A 133 -24.05 4.10 8.73
N VAL A 134 -24.57 3.86 7.53
CA VAL A 134 -23.79 3.27 6.42
C VAL A 134 -22.60 4.14 6.06
N ARG A 135 -22.81 5.47 5.96
CA ARG A 135 -21.74 6.41 5.63
C ARG A 135 -20.70 6.52 6.73
N GLN A 136 -21.11 6.49 8.00
CA GLN A 136 -20.18 6.47 9.13
C GLN A 136 -19.31 5.22 9.12
N ASN A 137 -19.90 4.04 8.88
CA ASN A 137 -19.17 2.78 8.80
C ASN A 137 -18.18 2.76 7.62
N TYR A 138 -18.57 3.32 6.48
CA TYR A 138 -17.66 3.48 5.34
C TYR A 138 -16.46 4.37 5.68
N LEU A 139 -16.68 5.54 6.28
CA LEU A 139 -15.60 6.46 6.67
C LEU A 139 -14.68 5.83 7.72
N ARG A 140 -15.23 5.09 8.70
CA ARG A 140 -14.44 4.34 9.68
C ARG A 140 -13.50 3.33 9.01
N ARG A 141 -13.95 2.63 7.95
CA ARG A 141 -13.11 1.69 7.18
C ARG A 141 -12.01 2.40 6.39
N LEU A 142 -12.27 3.61 5.89
CA LEU A 142 -11.29 4.37 5.11
C LEU A 142 -10.23 5.08 5.96
N THR A 143 -10.57 5.44 7.20
CA THR A 143 -9.72 6.26 8.08
C THR A 143 -8.27 5.77 8.20
N PRO A 144 -7.99 4.47 8.35
CA PRO A 144 -6.61 3.97 8.40
C PRO A 144 -5.79 4.28 7.14
N TYR A 145 -6.41 4.30 5.97
CA TYR A 145 -5.74 4.59 4.68
C TYR A 145 -5.42 6.07 4.49
N LEU A 146 -6.05 6.96 5.28
CA LEU A 146 -5.91 8.41 5.15
C LEU A 146 -4.94 9.02 6.19
N GLY A 147 -4.35 8.20 7.06
CA GLY A 147 -3.47 8.66 8.14
C GLY A 147 -2.07 9.06 7.68
N ASN A 148 -1.53 8.40 6.64
CA ASN A 148 -0.22 8.70 6.10
C ASN A 148 -0.33 9.72 4.97
N GLN A 149 -0.12 11.00 5.28
CA GLN A 149 -0.26 12.10 4.32
C GLN A 149 1.07 12.79 4.04
N SER A 150 1.30 13.16 2.79
CA SER A 150 2.49 13.90 2.34
C SER A 150 2.13 14.81 1.17
N GLU A 151 2.80 15.96 1.03
CA GLU A 151 2.71 16.77 -0.20
C GLU A 151 3.31 16.04 -1.41
N ASP A 152 4.30 15.17 -1.19
CA ASP A 152 4.76 14.22 -2.20
C ASP A 152 3.82 13.01 -2.26
N CYS A 153 2.73 13.14 -3.02
CA CYS A 153 1.64 12.15 -3.13
C CYS A 153 1.29 11.79 -4.59
N LEU A 154 2.10 12.19 -5.57
CA LEU A 154 1.81 12.00 -7.01
C LEU A 154 2.15 10.57 -7.48
N TYR A 155 1.39 9.62 -6.94
CA TYR A 155 1.51 8.20 -7.23
C TYR A 155 0.18 7.63 -7.73
N LEU A 156 0.26 6.62 -8.59
CA LEU A 156 -0.90 5.87 -9.07
C LEU A 156 -0.78 4.38 -8.74
N ASN A 157 -1.92 3.69 -8.81
CA ASN A 157 -2.01 2.26 -8.63
C ASN A 157 -2.61 1.63 -9.90
N ILE A 158 -1.98 0.56 -10.41
CA ILE A 158 -2.41 -0.14 -11.61
C ILE A 158 -2.85 -1.55 -11.22
N TYR A 159 -4.02 -1.96 -11.71
CA TYR A 159 -4.57 -3.30 -11.54
C TYR A 159 -4.85 -3.87 -12.94
N ALA A 160 -4.12 -4.91 -13.33
CA ALA A 160 -4.22 -5.52 -14.65
C ALA A 160 -4.58 -7.02 -14.52
N PRO A 161 -5.42 -7.59 -15.41
CA PRO A 161 -5.66 -9.03 -15.42
C PRO A 161 -4.37 -9.80 -15.68
N HIS A 162 -4.06 -10.77 -14.83
CA HIS A 162 -2.89 -11.62 -14.98
C HIS A 162 -3.13 -12.69 -16.05
N GLY A 163 -2.14 -12.95 -16.91
CA GLY A 163 -2.19 -14.05 -17.88
C GLY A 163 -2.99 -13.79 -19.16
N LYS A 164 -3.65 -12.64 -19.31
CA LYS A 164 -4.14 -12.18 -20.63
C LYS A 164 -2.98 -11.51 -21.36
N SER A 165 -2.08 -12.33 -21.90
CA SER A 165 -1.19 -11.90 -22.98
C SER A 165 -2.09 -11.41 -24.12
N SER A 166 -2.38 -10.11 -24.14
CA SER A 166 -2.69 -9.48 -25.41
C SER A 166 -1.41 -9.62 -26.19
N THR A 167 -1.41 -10.54 -27.15
CA THR A 167 -0.46 -10.50 -28.24
C THR A 167 -0.56 -9.09 -28.79
N VAL A 168 0.36 -8.21 -28.38
CA VAL A 168 0.55 -6.92 -29.02
C VAL A 168 1.01 -7.32 -30.41
N ARG A 169 0.05 -7.45 -31.33
CA ARG A 169 0.38 -7.55 -32.74
C ARG A 169 1.26 -6.34 -33.01
N PRO A 170 2.47 -6.53 -33.57
CA PRO A 170 3.31 -5.39 -33.88
C PRO A 170 2.45 -4.43 -34.70
N ARG A 171 2.33 -3.19 -34.22
CA ARG A 171 1.74 -2.12 -35.01
C ARG A 171 2.66 -1.99 -36.22
N SER A 172 2.28 -2.62 -37.34
CA SER A 172 2.80 -2.29 -38.65
C SER A 172 2.70 -0.79 -38.79
N GLY A 173 3.85 -0.13 -38.88
CA GLY A 173 3.96 1.33 -38.78
C GLY A 173 2.95 2.06 -39.64
N CYS A 174 2.41 3.15 -39.11
CA CYS A 174 1.77 4.14 -39.97
C CYS A 174 2.86 4.72 -40.88
N ARG A 175 2.68 4.48 -42.17
CA ARG A 175 3.47 5.08 -43.25
C ARG A 175 3.07 6.54 -43.43
#